data_AF-A0A6N2TWL2-F1
#
_entry.id   AF-A0A6N2TWL2-F1
#
_cell.length_a   1.000
_cell.length_b   1.000
_cell.length_c   1.000
_cell.angle_alpha   90.00
_cell.angle_beta   90.00
_cell.angle_gamma   90.00
#
_symmetry.space_group_name_H-M   'P 1'
#
loop_
_entity.id
_entity.type
_entity.pdbx_description
1 polymer ?
#
loop_
_entity_poly.entity_id
_entity_poly.type
_entity_poly.pdbx_seq_one_letter_code
_entity_poly.pdbx_strand_id
1 'polypeptide(L)' 'MEKVPDKTIDQMFHTWSDEDDDRRFGRTTFGPDGHPVGHIIAKDCTAPDHNATMTILIGPYYQNHGYGSLARRPSR' A
#
# COMPACT_ATOMS: atom_id res chain seq x y z
N MET A 1 -10.31 -6.67 24.39
CA MET A 1 -9.72 -5.90 23.28
C MET A 1 -8.33 -6.45 23.08
N GLU A 2 -8.10 -7.12 21.96
CA GLU A 2 -6.83 -7.78 21.65
C GLU A 2 -5.70 -6.73 21.62
N LYS A 3 -4.57 -7.03 22.28
CA LYS A 3 -3.41 -6.12 22.31
C LYS A 3 -2.85 -6.01 20.89
N VAL A 4 -2.96 -4.84 20.29
CA VAL A 4 -2.18 -4.46 19.11
C VAL A 4 -0.70 -4.62 19.49
N PRO A 5 0.14 -5.26 18.65
CA PRO A 5 1.55 -5.53 18.99
C PRO A 5 2.30 -4.27 19.41
N ASP A 6 3.34 -4.41 20.25
CA ASP A 6 4.14 -3.30 20.82
C ASP A 6 4.86 -2.40 19.79
N LYS A 7 4.71 -2.65 18.49
CA LYS A 7 5.18 -1.73 17.44
C LYS A 7 4.15 -0.63 17.24
N THR A 8 4.60 0.62 17.24
CA THR A 8 3.72 1.74 16.88
C THR A 8 3.24 1.56 15.43
N ILE A 9 2.02 2.00 15.13
CA ILE A 9 1.44 1.94 13.77
C ILE A 9 2.41 2.56 12.75
N ASP A 10 3.10 3.64 13.13
CA ASP A 10 4.13 4.28 12.31
C ASP A 10 5.27 3.33 11.94
N GLN A 11 5.82 2.58 12.90
CA GLN A 11 6.88 1.62 12.62
C GLN A 11 6.41 0.52 11.66
N MET A 12 5.16 0.06 11.80
CA MET A 12 4.58 -0.93 10.91
C MET A 12 4.40 -0.35 9.50
N PHE A 13 3.93 0.89 9.40
CA PHE A 13 3.80 1.60 8.13
C PHE A 13 5.15 1.76 7.43
N HIS A 14 6.17 2.25 8.13
CA HIS A 14 7.51 2.44 7.57
C HIS A 14 8.15 1.11 7.12
N THR A 15 8.02 0.04 7.91
CA THR A 15 8.53 -1.30 7.55
C THR A 15 7.94 -1.82 6.24
N TRP A 16 6.68 -1.49 5.96
CA TRP A 16 5.97 -1.97 4.77
C TRP A 16 6.02 -1.01 3.59
N SER A 17 6.37 0.25 3.82
CA SER A 17 6.26 1.31 2.81
C SER A 17 7.59 1.82 2.30
N ASP A 18 8.64 1.81 3.13
CA ASP A 18 9.92 2.44 2.80
C ASP A 18 10.84 1.54 1.98
N GLU A 19 10.63 0.22 2.04
CA GLU A 19 11.41 -0.76 1.29
C GLU A 19 10.74 -1.06 -0.07
N ASP A 20 11.40 -0.67 -1.15
CA ASP A 20 11.03 -0.99 -2.55
C ASP A 20 12.11 -1.94 -3.13
N ASP A 21 11.76 -3.22 -3.23
CA ASP A 21 12.61 -4.29 -3.77
C ASP A 21 11.76 -5.31 -4.58
N ASP A 22 12.39 -6.37 -5.07
CA ASP A 22 11.72 -7.41 -5.89
C ASP A 22 10.61 -8.18 -5.13
N ARG A 23 10.50 -8.02 -3.81
CA ARG A 23 9.64 -8.78 -2.91
C ARG A 23 8.55 -7.94 -2.24
N ARG A 24 8.75 -6.62 -2.14
CA ARG A 24 7.83 -5.68 -1.50
C ARG A 24 8.01 -4.27 -2.01
N PHE A 25 6.93 -3.50 -1.95
CA PHE A 25 6.94 -2.06 -2.18
C PHE A 25 5.77 -1.39 -1.48
N GLY A 26 5.93 -0.11 -1.14
CA GLY A 26 4.84 0.81 -0.82
C GLY A 26 4.83 2.02 -1.74
N ARG A 27 3.66 2.43 -2.23
CA ARG A 27 3.53 3.60 -3.11
C ARG A 27 2.32 4.44 -2.76
N THR A 28 2.54 5.75 -2.68
CA THR A 28 1.45 6.72 -2.58
C THR A 28 0.67 6.78 -3.88
N THR A 29 -0.65 6.67 -3.77
CA THR A 29 -1.57 6.85 -4.90
C THR A 29 -1.92 8.32 -4.99
N PHE A 30 -1.77 8.88 -6.19
CA PHE A 30 -2.11 10.27 -6.47
C PHE A 30 -3.37 10.38 -7.32
N GLY A 31 -4.21 11.38 -7.02
CA GLY A 31 -5.34 11.78 -7.84
C GLY A 31 -4.88 12.47 -9.14
N PRO A 32 -5.82 12.76 -10.06
CA PRO A 32 -5.52 13.38 -11.37
C PRO A 32 -4.86 14.76 -11.29
N ASP A 33 -5.09 15.47 -10.20
CA ASP A 33 -4.54 16.79 -9.86
C ASP A 33 -3.29 16.70 -8.96
N GLY A 34 -2.79 15.48 -8.71
CA GLY A 34 -1.54 15.25 -7.99
C GLY A 34 -1.66 15.26 -6.47
N HIS A 35 -2.86 15.33 -5.87
CA HIS A 35 -2.99 15.17 -4.41
C HIS A 35 -2.88 13.70 -4.00
N PRO A 36 -2.30 13.39 -2.83
CA PRO A 36 -2.28 12.03 -2.31
C PRO A 36 -3.70 11.60 -1.91
N VAL A 37 -4.20 10.49 -2.48
CA VAL A 37 -5.54 9.93 -2.21
C VAL A 37 -5.50 8.64 -1.40
N GLY A 38 -4.35 7.99 -1.34
CA GLY A 38 -4.21 6.69 -0.72
C GLY A 38 -2.80 6.11 -0.83
N HIS A 39 -2.68 4.84 -0.50
CA HIS A 39 -1.42 4.11 -0.49
C HIS A 39 -1.65 2.65 -0.87
N ILE A 40 -0.74 2.09 -1.66
CA ILE A 40 -0.75 0.67 -2.05
C ILE A 40 0.53 0.02 -1.54
N ILE A 41 0.39 -1.15 -0.93
CA ILE A 41 1.49 -1.96 -0.40
C ILE A 41 1.40 -3.34 -1.05
N ALA A 42 2.53 -3.86 -1.50
CA ALA A 42 2.69 -5.27 -1.84
C ALA A 42 3.80 -5.86 -0.97
N LYS A 43 3.59 -7.09 -0.49
CA LYS A 43 4.55 -7.80 0.36
C LYS A 43 4.50 -9.30 0.11
N ASP A 44 5.43 -10.01 0.74
CA ASP A 44 5.48 -11.47 0.77
C ASP A 44 5.62 -12.13 -0.62
N CYS A 45 6.06 -11.36 -1.64
CA CYS A 45 6.38 -11.90 -2.95
C CYS A 45 7.68 -12.71 -2.84
N THR A 46 7.54 -14.01 -2.58
CA THR A 46 8.65 -14.94 -2.39
C THR A 46 8.66 -16.00 -3.48
N ALA A 47 9.85 -16.44 -3.88
CA ALA A 47 10.01 -17.54 -4.81
C ALA A 47 9.73 -18.89 -4.11
N PRO A 48 9.26 -19.93 -4.82
CA PRO A 48 9.02 -19.95 -6.27
C PRO A 48 7.62 -19.46 -6.67
N ASP A 49 6.72 -19.25 -5.72
CA ASP A 49 5.29 -19.08 -6.01
C ASP A 49 4.94 -17.66 -6.47
N HIS A 50 5.78 -16.67 -6.17
CA HIS A 50 5.60 -15.27 -6.56
C HIS A 50 4.22 -14.69 -6.20
N ASN A 51 3.61 -15.21 -5.13
CA ASN A 51 2.30 -14.76 -4.64
C ASN A 51 2.49 -13.61 -3.66
N ALA A 52 2.18 -12.39 -4.10
CA ALA A 52 2.22 -11.21 -3.25
C ALA A 52 0.90 -11.01 -2.50
N THR A 53 0.98 -10.59 -1.23
CA THR A 53 -0.16 -10.01 -0.51
C THR A 53 -0.20 -8.51 -0.78
N MET A 54 -1.35 -8.00 -1.23
CA MET A 54 -1.54 -6.60 -1.53
C MET A 54 -2.55 -5.94 -0.58
N THR A 55 -2.22 -4.74 -0.10
CA THR A 55 -3.09 -3.90 0.72
C THR A 55 -3.28 -2.56 0.01
N ILE A 56 -4.52 -2.07 -0.05
CA ILE A 56 -4.85 -0.75 -0.58
C ILE A 56 -5.60 0.03 0.50
N LEU A 57 -5.10 1.23 0.79
CA LEU A 57 -5.68 2.17 1.74
C LEU A 57 -6.08 3.42 0.96
N ILE A 58 -7.38 3.72 0.89
CA ILE A 58 -7.88 4.96 0.28
C ILE A 58 -8.41 5.84 1.40
N GLY A 59 -7.96 7.10 1.42
CA GLY A 59 -8.43 8.08 2.39
C GLY A 59 -9.96 8.20 2.38
N PRO A 60 -10.60 8.42 3.53
CA PRO A 60 -12.06 8.32 3.66
C PRO A 60 -12.82 9.26 2.71
N TYR A 61 -12.29 10.47 2.48
CA TYR A 61 -12.88 11.45 1.57
C TYR A 61 -12.71 11.14 0.08
N TYR A 62 -11.93 10.10 -0.25
CA TYR A 62 -11.62 9.69 -1.61
C TYR A 62 -12.23 8.32 -1.95
N GLN A 63 -12.98 7.70 -1.04
CA GLN A 63 -13.65 6.43 -1.29
C GLN A 63 -14.78 6.57 -2.32
N ASN A 64 -15.09 5.50 -3.07
CA ASN A 64 -16.10 5.48 -4.13
C ASN A 64 -15.79 6.31 -5.40
N HIS A 65 -14.57 6.85 -5.53
CA HIS A 65 -14.13 7.57 -6.73
C HIS A 65 -13.27 6.72 -7.70
N GLY A 66 -13.15 5.41 -7.45
CA GLY A 66 -12.38 4.50 -8.30
C GLY A 66 -10.86 4.51 -8.06
N TYR A 67 -10.35 5.22 -7.05
CA TYR A 67 -8.92 5.32 -6.79
C TYR A 67 -8.24 4.00 -6.40
N GLY A 68 -8.95 3.02 -5.83
CA GLY A 68 -8.40 1.68 -5.61
C GLY A 68 -8.09 0.93 -6.92
N SER A 69 -8.83 1.24 -7.99
CA SER A 69 -8.52 0.73 -9.32
C SER A 69 -7.37 1.50 -9.96
N LEU A 70 -7.28 2.81 -9.71
CA LEU A 70 -6.15 3.64 -10.17
C LEU A 70 -4.83 3.20 -9.54
N ALA A 71 -4.82 2.94 -8.23
CA ALA A 71 -3.65 2.53 -7.45
C ALA A 71 -2.97 1.26 -7.98
N ARG A 72 -3.73 0.37 -8.62
CA ARG A 72 -3.24 -0.90 -9.19
C ARG A 72 -2.75 -0.77 -10.63
N ARG A 73 -2.94 0.38 -11.28
CA ARG A 73 -2.48 0.54 -12.66
C ARG A 73 -0.97 0.67 -12.67
N PRO A 74 -0.27 -0.01 -13.61
CA PRO A 74 1.15 0.22 -13.82
C PRO A 74 1.38 1.70 -14.14
N SER A 75 2.39 2.30 -13.52
CA SER A 75 2.96 3.57 -14.00
C SER A 75 3.39 3.33 -15.44
N ARG A 76 2.83 4.09 -16.39
CA ARG A 76 3.30 4.05 -17.79
C ARG A 76 4.70 4.60 -17.91
#